data_AF-A0A6M0S8X5-F1
#
_entry.id   AF-A0A6M0S8X5-F1
#
_cell.length_a   1.000
_cell.length_b   1.000
_cell.length_c   1.000
_cell.angle_alpha   90.00
_cell.angle_beta   90.00
_cell.angle_gamma   90.00
#
_symmetry.space_group_name_H-M   'P 1'
#
loop_
_entity.id
_entity.type
_entity.pdbx_description
1 polymer ?
#
loop_
_entity_poly.entity_id
_entity_poly.type
_entity_poly.pdbx_seq_one_letter_code
_entity_poly.pdbx_strand_id
1 'polypeptide(L)'
;MCFSATASFTAATLLIPAGLYACKLAIDIDLRYLPGALIPCIFGIQQGFEGIEWLAIHGNQADTVHLAALGYLVFSHGFWPIWFPLTVFAIVQRPWAKKLLLVVTLLGALFGMSLYVPLLLSPDMFSVTVIQGSIHYQTTLIYDQFFPRNVSRLIYLLIVAGPFWLCDLTEIRGSSGVIALALLVTYWFYNYAFISVWCFFAAILSINIIFMLRSIASKKLLKEKY
;
A
#
# COMPACT_ATOMS: atom_id res chain seq x y z
N MET A 1 12.56 9.25 -2.07
CA MET A 1 11.99 10.02 -0.95
C MET A 1 10.93 10.96 -1.52
N CYS A 2 9.83 11.20 -0.80
CA CYS A 2 8.61 11.85 -1.29
C CYS A 2 8.75 13.37 -1.24
N PHE A 3 9.61 13.91 -2.10
CA PHE A 3 10.22 15.21 -1.83
C PHE A 3 9.53 16.43 -2.44
N SER A 4 8.61 16.21 -3.38
CA SER A 4 8.02 17.29 -4.16
C SER A 4 6.81 16.81 -4.96
N ALA A 5 6.01 17.77 -5.43
CA ALA A 5 4.95 17.52 -6.40
C ALA A 5 5.47 16.78 -7.64
N THR A 6 6.64 17.18 -8.16
CA THR A 6 7.26 16.53 -9.32
C THR A 6 7.55 15.06 -9.07
N ALA A 7 8.08 14.71 -7.90
CA ALA A 7 8.37 13.31 -7.57
C ALA A 7 7.09 12.47 -7.48
N SER A 8 6.07 12.98 -6.79
CA SER A 8 4.79 12.29 -6.60
C SER A 8 4.04 12.12 -7.93
N PHE A 9 3.94 13.15 -8.76
CA PHE A 9 3.31 13.03 -10.09
C PHE A 9 4.12 12.15 -11.04
N THR A 10 5.46 12.20 -10.99
CA THR A 10 6.30 11.29 -11.77
C THR A 10 6.03 9.84 -11.38
N ALA A 11 5.95 9.55 -10.08
CA ALA A 11 5.57 8.22 -9.60
C ALA A 11 4.18 7.83 -10.12
N ALA A 12 3.17 8.70 -10.01
CA ALA A 12 1.84 8.44 -10.54
C ALA A 12 1.83 8.12 -12.05
N THR A 13 2.53 8.93 -12.85
CA THR A 13 2.65 8.77 -14.30
C THR A 13 3.37 7.48 -14.71
N LEU A 14 4.30 6.97 -13.89
CA LEU A 14 4.97 5.70 -14.15
C LEU A 14 4.13 4.50 -13.69
N LEU A 15 3.51 4.62 -12.51
CA LEU A 15 2.83 3.52 -11.84
C LEU A 15 1.48 3.18 -12.49
N ILE A 16 0.73 4.17 -12.96
CA ILE A 16 -0.57 3.91 -13.61
C ILE A 16 -0.38 3.09 -14.90
N PRO A 17 0.46 3.48 -15.88
CA PRO A 17 0.71 2.66 -17.07
C PRO A 17 1.33 1.30 -16.75
N ALA A 18 2.27 1.24 -15.79
CA ALA A 18 2.85 -0.02 -15.34
C ALA A 18 1.79 -0.97 -14.77
N GLY A 19 0.87 -0.46 -13.96
CA GLY A 19 -0.25 -1.22 -13.42
C GLY A 19 -1.23 -1.67 -14.50
N LEU A 20 -1.57 -0.81 -15.47
CA LEU A 20 -2.41 -1.20 -16.60
C LEU A 20 -1.77 -2.33 -17.43
N TYR A 21 -0.45 -2.26 -17.64
CA TYR A 21 0.30 -3.33 -18.28
C TYR A 21 0.31 -4.62 -17.44
N ALA A 22 0.48 -4.52 -16.12
CA ALA A 22 0.38 -5.66 -15.21
C ALA A 22 -1.03 -6.28 -15.25
N CYS A 23 -2.09 -5.48 -15.32
CA CYS A 23 -3.47 -5.96 -15.44
C CYS A 23 -3.67 -6.74 -16.73
N LYS A 24 -3.13 -6.25 -17.85
CA LYS A 24 -3.16 -6.98 -19.13
C LYS A 24 -2.49 -8.35 -18.98
N LEU A 25 -1.27 -8.39 -18.43
CA LEU A 25 -0.57 -9.65 -18.15
C LEU A 25 -1.39 -10.59 -17.25
N ALA A 26 -1.98 -10.07 -16.19
CA ALA A 26 -2.80 -10.88 -15.28
C ALA A 26 -4.01 -11.49 -15.99
N ILE A 27 -4.71 -10.72 -16.84
CA ILE A 27 -5.85 -11.23 -17.63
C ILE A 27 -5.40 -12.35 -18.58
N ASP A 28 -4.26 -12.19 -19.23
CA ASP A 28 -3.71 -13.20 -20.16
C ASP A 28 -3.26 -14.48 -19.43
N ILE A 29 -2.80 -14.37 -18.17
CA ILE A 29 -2.31 -15.52 -17.39
C ILE A 29 -3.45 -16.24 -16.66
N ASP A 30 -4.17 -15.50 -15.79
CA ASP A 30 -5.25 -15.95 -14.92
C ASP A 30 -5.87 -14.77 -14.14
N LEU A 31 -7.19 -14.59 -14.21
CA LEU A 31 -7.91 -13.50 -13.53
C LEU A 31 -7.67 -13.42 -12.01
N ARG A 32 -7.26 -14.52 -11.36
CA ARG A 32 -6.88 -14.54 -9.95
C ARG A 32 -5.73 -13.58 -9.60
N TYR A 33 -4.89 -13.22 -10.57
CA TYR A 33 -3.79 -12.28 -10.36
C TYR A 33 -4.20 -10.80 -10.50
N LEU A 34 -5.40 -10.53 -11.01
CA LEU A 34 -5.86 -9.16 -11.30
C LEU A 34 -5.86 -8.23 -10.09
N PRO A 35 -6.31 -8.64 -8.88
CA PRO A 35 -6.27 -7.77 -7.70
C PRO A 35 -4.84 -7.33 -7.33
N GLY A 36 -3.87 -8.23 -7.47
CA GLY A 36 -2.44 -7.92 -7.29
C GLY A 36 -1.93 -6.98 -8.38
N ALA A 37 -2.33 -7.22 -9.62
CA ALA A 37 -1.92 -6.40 -10.77
C ALA A 37 -2.43 -4.94 -10.71
N LEU A 38 -3.51 -4.67 -9.97
CA LEU A 38 -4.04 -3.32 -9.76
C LEU A 38 -3.22 -2.50 -8.76
N ILE A 39 -2.37 -3.12 -7.93
CA ILE A 39 -1.62 -2.44 -6.87
C ILE A 39 -0.81 -1.23 -7.39
N PRO A 40 -0.07 -1.30 -8.52
CA PRO A 40 0.65 -0.13 -9.02
C PRO A 40 -0.28 1.02 -9.43
N CYS A 41 -1.42 0.74 -10.09
CA CYS A 41 -2.41 1.77 -10.40
C CYS A 41 -2.92 2.48 -9.15
N ILE A 42 -3.22 1.71 -8.10
CA ILE A 42 -3.73 2.23 -6.83
C ILE A 42 -2.66 3.09 -6.13
N PHE A 43 -1.40 2.64 -6.08
CA PHE A 43 -0.31 3.47 -5.58
C PHE A 43 -0.09 4.71 -6.44
N GLY A 44 -0.28 4.64 -7.77
CA GLY A 44 -0.22 5.79 -8.64
C GLY A 44 -1.29 6.85 -8.31
N ILE A 45 -2.52 6.42 -8.01
CA ILE A 45 -3.59 7.30 -7.51
C ILE A 45 -3.19 7.90 -6.15
N GLN A 46 -2.70 7.08 -5.23
CA GLN A 46 -2.23 7.55 -3.93
C GLN A 46 -1.12 8.61 -4.07
N GLN A 47 -0.16 8.40 -4.97
CA GLN A 47 0.89 9.38 -5.27
C GLN A 47 0.35 10.64 -5.95
N GLY A 48 -0.74 10.52 -6.72
CA GLY A 48 -1.47 11.68 -7.24
C GLY A 48 -2.01 12.59 -6.12
N PHE A 49 -2.59 12.01 -5.07
CA PHE A 49 -3.04 12.77 -3.89
C PHE A 49 -1.88 13.49 -3.20
N GLU A 50 -0.74 12.83 -2.98
CA GLU A 50 0.44 13.46 -2.40
C GLU A 50 1.00 14.60 -3.29
N GLY A 51 0.91 14.45 -4.61
CA GLY A 51 1.26 15.51 -5.57
C GLY A 51 0.35 16.73 -5.45
N ILE A 52 -0.96 16.53 -5.25
CA ILE A 52 -1.92 17.61 -4.98
C ILE A 52 -1.63 18.27 -3.63
N GLU A 53 -1.31 17.50 -2.59
CA GLU A 53 -0.90 18.03 -1.29
C GLU A 53 0.30 18.96 -1.42
N TRP A 54 1.33 18.54 -2.15
CA TRP A 54 2.50 19.39 -2.40
C TRP A 54 2.13 20.72 -3.05
N LEU A 55 1.28 20.71 -4.09
CA LEU A 55 0.83 21.95 -4.75
C LEU A 55 0.03 22.84 -3.78
N ALA A 56 -0.86 22.23 -2.99
CA ALA A 56 -1.70 22.94 -2.03
C ALA A 56 -0.89 23.56 -0.89
N ILE A 57 0.15 22.88 -0.39
CA ILE A 57 1.08 23.39 0.61
C ILE A 57 1.79 24.65 0.07
N HIS A 58 2.34 24.59 -1.15
CA HIS A 58 3.01 25.75 -1.76
C HIS A 58 2.04 26.90 -2.06
N GLY A 59 0.78 26.58 -2.35
CA GLY A 59 -0.29 27.55 -2.61
C GLY A 59 -0.96 28.11 -1.35
N ASN A 60 -0.55 27.70 -0.13
CA ASN A 60 -1.20 28.04 1.14
C ASN A 60 -2.71 27.73 1.17
N GLN A 61 -3.14 26.63 0.53
CA GLN A 61 -4.54 26.22 0.42
C GLN A 61 -4.89 25.17 1.48
N ALA A 62 -5.12 25.60 2.72
CA ALA A 62 -5.31 24.71 3.87
C ALA A 62 -6.40 23.65 3.66
N ASP A 63 -7.56 24.04 3.12
CA ASP A 63 -8.67 23.11 2.85
C ASP A 63 -8.29 22.04 1.82
N THR A 64 -7.55 22.42 0.78
CA THR A 64 -7.06 21.49 -0.25
C THR A 64 -5.99 20.56 0.30
N VAL A 65 -5.09 21.05 1.17
CA VAL A 65 -4.13 20.20 1.89
C VAL A 65 -4.87 19.15 2.70
N HIS A 66 -5.87 19.56 3.48
CA HIS A 66 -6.65 18.66 4.32
C HIS A 66 -7.40 17.61 3.49
N LEU A 67 -8.08 18.02 2.42
CA LEU A 67 -8.83 17.10 1.55
C LEU A 67 -7.91 16.13 0.81
N ALA A 68 -6.78 16.60 0.27
CA ALA A 68 -5.83 15.75 -0.42
C ALA A 68 -5.15 14.78 0.54
N ALA A 69 -4.84 15.21 1.77
CA ALA A 69 -4.33 14.35 2.83
C ALA A 69 -5.33 13.27 3.25
N LEU A 70 -6.64 13.57 3.34
CA LEU A 70 -7.67 12.53 3.55
C LEU A 70 -7.67 11.52 2.40
N GLY A 71 -7.60 12.00 1.15
CA GLY A 71 -7.49 11.18 -0.04
C GLY A 71 -6.23 10.31 -0.07
N TYR A 72 -5.11 10.77 0.50
CA TYR A 72 -3.90 9.97 0.67
C TYR A 72 -4.01 8.97 1.83
N LEU A 73 -4.54 9.41 2.97
CA LEU A 73 -4.61 8.65 4.20
C LEU A 73 -5.64 7.52 4.14
N VAL A 74 -6.67 7.60 3.29
CA VAL A 74 -7.59 6.47 3.06
C VAL A 74 -6.85 5.24 2.56
N PHE A 75 -5.79 5.42 1.76
CA PHE A 75 -5.02 4.29 1.27
C PHE A 75 -4.19 3.67 2.39
N SER A 76 -3.40 4.50 3.07
CA SER A 76 -2.49 4.05 4.13
C SER A 76 -3.24 3.47 5.33
N HIS A 77 -4.32 4.10 5.79
CA HIS A 77 -5.02 3.72 7.02
C HIS A 77 -6.26 2.85 6.75
N GLY A 78 -6.93 2.95 5.60
CA GLY A 78 -8.16 2.18 5.33
C GLY A 78 -8.02 1.05 4.31
N PHE A 79 -7.46 1.35 3.13
CA PHE A 79 -7.54 0.47 1.96
C PHE A 79 -6.56 -0.71 1.99
N TRP A 80 -5.27 -0.46 2.25
CA TRP A 80 -4.23 -1.48 2.16
C TRP A 80 -4.42 -2.68 3.11
N PRO A 81 -4.86 -2.49 4.37
CA PRO A 81 -5.20 -3.61 5.26
C PRO A 81 -6.26 -4.58 4.71
N ILE A 82 -7.09 -4.12 3.78
CA ILE A 82 -8.14 -4.92 3.15
C ILE A 82 -7.62 -5.54 1.85
N TRP A 83 -6.99 -4.72 1.01
CA TRP A 83 -6.65 -5.10 -0.34
C TRP A 83 -5.57 -6.19 -0.40
N PHE A 84 -4.52 -6.07 0.43
CA PHE A 84 -3.41 -7.02 0.40
C PHE A 84 -3.82 -8.46 0.75
N PRO A 85 -4.55 -8.73 1.86
CA PRO A 85 -5.12 -10.05 2.11
C PRO A 85 -5.99 -10.59 0.96
N LEU A 86 -6.81 -9.73 0.34
CA LEU A 86 -7.66 -10.12 -0.79
C LEU A 86 -6.86 -10.54 -2.02
N THR A 87 -5.73 -9.88 -2.28
CA THR A 87 -4.84 -10.27 -3.39
C THR A 87 -4.32 -11.70 -3.23
N VAL A 88 -3.98 -12.11 -2.00
CA VAL A 88 -3.52 -13.46 -1.71
C VAL A 88 -4.69 -14.45 -1.72
N PHE A 89 -5.85 -14.04 -1.20
CA PHE A 89 -7.06 -14.86 -1.18
C PHE A 89 -7.48 -15.31 -2.58
N ALA A 90 -7.36 -14.43 -3.58
CA ALA A 90 -7.68 -14.75 -4.97
C ALA A 90 -6.80 -15.87 -5.54
N ILE A 91 -5.57 -16.00 -5.06
CA ILE A 91 -4.54 -16.88 -5.62
C ILE A 91 -4.50 -18.24 -4.91
N VAL A 92 -4.57 -18.24 -3.57
CA VAL A 92 -4.41 -19.46 -2.76
C VAL A 92 -5.57 -20.43 -2.99
N GLN A 93 -5.28 -21.73 -3.08
CA GLN A 93 -6.31 -22.77 -3.29
C GLN A 93 -6.69 -23.52 -2.01
N ARG A 94 -5.83 -23.51 -0.99
CA ARG A 94 -6.06 -24.22 0.28
C ARG A 94 -7.28 -23.67 1.03
N PRO A 95 -8.29 -24.49 1.38
CA PRO A 95 -9.52 -24.01 2.02
C PRO A 95 -9.29 -23.32 3.37
N TRP A 96 -8.41 -23.87 4.22
CA TRP A 96 -8.11 -23.27 5.53
C TRP A 96 -7.45 -21.90 5.38
N ALA A 97 -6.55 -21.74 4.39
CA ALA A 97 -5.85 -20.48 4.15
C ALA A 97 -6.80 -19.42 3.58
N LYS A 98 -7.75 -19.81 2.71
CA LYS A 98 -8.83 -18.92 2.27
C LYS A 98 -9.68 -18.40 3.43
N LYS A 99 -10.08 -19.29 4.36
CA LYS A 99 -10.82 -18.89 5.57
C LYS A 99 -10.01 -17.92 6.43
N LEU A 100 -8.73 -18.23 6.66
CA LEU A 100 -7.84 -17.35 7.42
C LEU A 100 -7.70 -15.98 6.74
N LEU A 101 -7.47 -15.93 5.43
CA LEU A 101 -7.34 -14.68 4.67
C LEU A 101 -8.62 -13.86 4.68
N LEU A 102 -9.80 -14.49 4.66
CA LEU A 102 -11.07 -13.79 4.82
C LEU A 102 -11.18 -13.17 6.22
N VAL A 103 -10.84 -13.91 7.27
CA VAL A 103 -10.81 -13.38 8.65
C VAL A 103 -9.81 -12.23 8.76
N VAL A 104 -8.60 -12.37 8.21
CA VAL A 104 -7.59 -11.30 8.19
C VAL A 104 -8.07 -10.09 7.40
N THR A 105 -8.80 -10.29 6.30
CA THR A 105 -9.41 -9.19 5.53
C THR A 105 -10.45 -8.44 6.36
N LEU A 106 -11.33 -9.17 7.07
CA LEU A 106 -12.35 -8.56 7.93
C LEU A 106 -11.72 -7.81 9.10
N LEU A 107 -10.73 -8.41 9.78
CA LEU A 107 -9.99 -7.75 10.85
C LEU A 107 -9.20 -6.55 10.32
N GLY A 108 -8.61 -6.66 9.13
CA GLY A 108 -7.95 -5.56 8.43
C GLY A 108 -8.89 -4.43 8.08
N ALA A 109 -10.11 -4.74 7.65
CA ALA A 109 -11.15 -3.74 7.40
C ALA A 109 -11.58 -3.04 8.70
N LEU A 110 -11.85 -3.80 9.77
CA LEU A 110 -12.22 -3.22 11.06
C LEU A 110 -11.10 -2.34 11.62
N PHE A 111 -9.86 -2.84 11.61
CA PHE A 111 -8.70 -2.09 12.06
C PHE A 111 -8.44 -0.87 11.18
N GLY A 112 -8.46 -1.01 9.86
CA GLY A 112 -8.18 0.10 8.97
C GLY A 112 -9.24 1.20 9.02
N MET A 113 -10.52 0.81 9.04
CA MET A 113 -11.61 1.76 9.16
C MET A 113 -11.65 2.43 10.53
N SER A 114 -11.28 1.73 11.61
CA SER A 114 -11.18 2.34 12.94
C SER A 114 -10.04 3.37 13.03
N LEU A 115 -9.01 3.25 12.18
CA LEU A 115 -7.97 4.26 12.02
C LEU A 115 -8.42 5.44 11.14
N TYR A 116 -9.09 5.17 10.01
CA TYR A 116 -9.39 6.20 9.01
C TYR A 116 -10.65 7.03 9.32
N VAL A 117 -11.73 6.40 9.81
CA VAL A 117 -13.01 7.09 10.06
C VAL A 117 -12.87 8.27 11.03
N PRO A 118 -12.13 8.18 12.15
CA PRO A 118 -11.90 9.34 13.03
C PRO A 118 -11.21 10.51 12.31
N LEU A 119 -10.29 10.24 11.39
CA LEU A 119 -9.61 11.27 10.60
C LEU A 119 -10.61 11.99 9.67
N LEU A 120 -11.58 11.25 9.13
CA LEU A 120 -12.62 11.80 8.25
C LEU A 120 -13.66 12.64 9.02
N LEU A 121 -14.02 12.22 10.25
CA LEU A 121 -15.08 12.85 11.03
C LEU A 121 -14.60 14.02 11.88
N SER A 122 -13.29 14.15 12.12
CA SER A 122 -12.74 15.13 13.04
C SER A 122 -11.44 15.71 12.46
N PRO A 123 -11.49 16.94 11.90
CA PRO A 123 -10.34 17.56 11.24
C PRO A 123 -9.11 17.69 12.14
N ASP A 124 -9.31 17.86 13.45
CA ASP A 124 -8.25 18.02 14.44
C ASP A 124 -7.48 16.73 14.73
N MET A 125 -7.94 15.59 14.21
CA MET A 125 -7.30 14.29 14.40
C MET A 125 -6.03 14.12 13.56
N PHE A 126 -5.77 15.03 12.62
CA PHE A 126 -4.47 15.08 11.98
C PHE A 126 -4.05 16.48 11.54
N SER A 127 -2.73 16.68 11.42
CA SER A 127 -2.15 17.84 10.76
C SER A 127 -1.07 17.41 9.77
N VAL A 128 -0.85 18.27 8.77
CA VAL A 128 0.12 18.04 7.70
C VAL A 128 1.21 19.09 7.83
N THR A 129 2.46 18.64 7.94
CA THR A 129 3.64 19.51 8.01
C THR A 129 4.73 18.98 7.08
N VAL A 130 5.68 19.83 6.69
CA VAL A 130 6.84 19.39 5.91
C VAL A 130 8.05 19.32 6.83
N ILE A 131 8.64 18.14 6.96
CA ILE A 131 9.82 17.89 7.79
C ILE A 131 10.88 17.22 6.92
N GLN A 132 12.09 17.79 6.90
CA GLN A 132 13.23 17.27 6.12
C GLN A 132 12.86 16.95 4.65
N GLY A 133 12.09 17.85 4.03
CA GLY A 133 11.63 17.73 2.65
C GLY A 133 10.57 16.65 2.41
N SER A 134 10.00 16.02 3.44
CA SER A 134 8.94 15.03 3.30
C SER A 134 7.65 15.49 3.97
N ILE A 135 6.51 15.12 3.40
CA ILE A 135 5.22 15.34 4.05
C ILE A 135 5.14 14.44 5.30
N HIS A 136 4.91 15.07 6.44
CA HIS A 136 4.71 14.43 7.73
C HIS A 136 3.25 14.57 8.14
N TYR A 137 2.58 13.43 8.24
CA TYR A 137 1.22 13.31 8.76
C TYR A 137 1.28 13.08 10.27
N GLN A 138 0.93 14.10 11.04
CA GLN A 138 0.76 13.98 12.49
C GLN A 138 -0.65 13.50 12.75
N THR A 139 -0.84 12.19 12.90
CA THR A 139 -2.16 11.61 13.19
C THR A 139 -2.30 11.30 14.67
N THR A 140 -3.46 11.61 15.23
CA THR A 140 -3.92 11.12 16.53
C THR A 140 -4.83 9.93 16.27
N LEU A 141 -4.38 8.71 16.58
CA LEU A 141 -5.15 7.50 16.32
C LEU A 141 -5.81 7.02 17.60
N ILE A 142 -6.98 6.39 17.47
CA ILE A 142 -7.78 5.89 18.61
C ILE A 142 -7.03 4.92 19.52
N TYR A 143 -5.99 4.26 19.01
CA TYR A 143 -5.21 3.28 19.75
C TYR A 143 -4.02 3.87 20.52
N ASP A 144 -3.67 5.14 20.28
CA ASP A 144 -2.50 5.77 20.92
C ASP A 144 -2.66 5.89 22.44
N GLN A 145 -3.90 5.95 22.92
CA GLN A 145 -4.24 5.95 24.34
C GLN A 145 -4.10 4.57 25.01
N PHE A 146 -4.14 3.48 24.23
CA PHE A 146 -4.15 2.11 24.76
C PHE A 146 -2.78 1.45 24.67
N PHE A 147 -2.03 1.70 23.59
CA PHE A 147 -0.71 1.10 23.39
C PHE A 147 0.19 1.95 22.49
N PRO A 148 1.53 1.75 22.56
CA PRO A 148 2.47 2.51 21.75
C PRO A 148 2.20 2.38 20.25
N ARG A 149 2.44 3.46 19.49
CA ARG A 149 2.31 3.50 18.01
C ARG A 149 2.96 2.31 17.29
N ASN A 150 4.08 1.82 17.82
CA ASN A 150 4.81 0.69 17.25
C ASN A 150 4.00 -0.61 17.25
N VAL A 151 3.09 -0.79 18.21
CA VAL A 151 2.17 -1.94 18.24
C VAL A 151 1.16 -1.83 17.11
N SER A 152 0.56 -0.65 16.87
CA SER A 152 -0.33 -0.41 15.72
C SER A 152 0.38 -0.69 14.38
N ARG A 153 1.64 -0.24 14.26
CA ARG A 153 2.47 -0.48 13.06
C ARG A 153 2.77 -1.96 12.86
N LEU A 154 3.04 -2.70 13.95
CA LEU A 154 3.27 -4.14 13.89
C LEU A 154 1.99 -4.88 13.45
N ILE A 155 0.83 -4.54 14.03
CA ILE A 155 -0.47 -5.09 13.62
C ILE A 155 -0.71 -4.83 12.13
N TYR A 156 -0.50 -3.59 11.68
CA TYR A 156 -0.63 -3.21 10.27
C TYR A 156 0.28 -4.05 9.36
N LEU A 157 1.56 -4.18 9.73
CA LEU A 157 2.54 -4.98 8.97
C LEU A 157 2.13 -6.45 8.88
N LEU A 158 1.64 -7.04 9.97
CA LEU A 158 1.17 -8.42 9.97
C LEU A 158 -0.05 -8.62 9.06
N ILE A 159 -0.96 -7.65 9.02
CA ILE A 159 -2.14 -7.69 8.15
C ILE A 159 -1.75 -7.52 6.68
N VAL A 160 -0.83 -6.61 6.37
CA VAL A 160 -0.44 -6.27 4.99
C VAL A 160 0.54 -7.27 4.39
N ALA A 161 1.61 -7.62 5.11
CA ALA A 161 2.69 -8.48 4.59
C ALA A 161 2.56 -9.96 4.98
N GLY A 162 1.91 -10.24 6.11
CA GLY A 162 1.71 -11.61 6.62
C GLY A 162 0.98 -12.53 5.64
N PRO A 163 -0.12 -12.11 4.98
CA PRO A 163 -0.85 -12.93 4.01
C PRO A 163 0.04 -13.56 2.94
N PHE A 164 1.01 -12.83 2.41
CA PHE A 164 1.86 -13.28 1.30
C PHE A 164 2.68 -14.54 1.63
N TRP A 165 2.97 -14.81 2.91
CA TRP A 165 3.60 -16.06 3.36
C TRP A 165 2.75 -17.31 3.12
N LEU A 166 1.43 -17.14 3.03
CA LEU A 166 0.48 -18.21 2.74
C LEU A 166 0.38 -18.54 1.25
N CYS A 167 1.13 -17.87 0.38
CA CYS A 167 1.17 -18.19 -1.04
C CYS A 167 2.22 -19.26 -1.34
N ASP A 168 1.87 -20.25 -2.17
CA ASP A 168 2.79 -21.33 -2.57
C ASP A 168 3.78 -20.88 -3.65
N LEU A 169 3.45 -19.81 -4.36
CA LEU A 169 4.30 -19.24 -5.40
C LEU A 169 5.44 -18.45 -4.75
N THR A 170 6.67 -18.91 -4.99
CA THR A 170 7.90 -18.31 -4.45
C THR A 170 8.03 -16.82 -4.77
N GLU A 171 7.58 -16.40 -5.95
CA GLU A 171 7.62 -15.03 -6.42
C GLU A 171 6.70 -14.12 -5.58
N ILE A 172 5.52 -14.61 -5.24
CA ILE A 172 4.56 -13.89 -4.39
C ILE A 172 5.05 -13.88 -2.95
N ARG A 173 5.49 -15.02 -2.44
CA ARG A 173 6.01 -15.15 -1.07
C ARG A 173 7.26 -14.29 -0.83
N GLY A 174 8.13 -14.16 -1.83
CA GLY A 174 9.30 -13.29 -1.77
C GLY A 174 8.96 -11.82 -1.55
N SER A 175 7.77 -11.38 -2.01
CA SER A 175 7.28 -10.02 -1.79
C SER A 175 7.16 -9.67 -0.30
N SER A 176 6.83 -10.63 0.58
CA SER A 176 6.82 -10.41 2.03
C SER A 176 8.16 -9.91 2.56
N GLY A 177 9.26 -10.52 2.11
CA GLY A 177 10.61 -10.15 2.54
C GLY A 177 11.00 -8.76 2.05
N VAL A 178 10.66 -8.43 0.80
CA VAL A 178 10.95 -7.12 0.21
C VAL A 178 10.12 -6.01 0.89
N ILE A 179 8.84 -6.26 1.16
CA ILE A 179 7.95 -5.35 1.91
C ILE A 179 8.47 -5.15 3.33
N ALA A 180 8.86 -6.22 4.03
CA ALA A 180 9.42 -6.14 5.38
C ALA A 180 10.73 -5.35 5.40
N LEU A 181 11.63 -5.57 4.42
CA LEU A 181 12.87 -4.82 4.31
C LEU A 181 12.62 -3.33 4.09
N ALA A 182 11.71 -2.96 3.19
CA ALA A 182 11.37 -1.55 2.96
C ALA A 182 10.73 -0.90 4.20
N LEU A 183 9.95 -1.64 4.99
CA LEU A 183 9.45 -1.17 6.29
C LEU A 183 10.57 -0.91 7.27
N LEU A 184 11.53 -1.85 7.40
CA LEU A 184 12.68 -1.68 8.28
C LEU A 184 13.49 -0.46 7.87
N VAL A 185 13.80 -0.30 6.59
CA VAL A 185 14.50 0.88 6.06
C VAL A 185 13.73 2.16 6.39
N THR A 186 12.41 2.17 6.17
CA THR A 186 11.57 3.34 6.51
C THR A 186 11.60 3.64 8.01
N TYR A 187 11.49 2.61 8.85
CA TYR A 187 11.48 2.75 10.31
C TYR A 187 12.81 3.29 10.85
N TRP A 188 13.95 2.77 10.36
CA TRP A 188 15.27 3.16 10.88
C TRP A 188 15.72 4.53 10.39
N PHE A 189 15.45 4.88 9.12
CA PHE A 189 15.98 6.10 8.51
C PHE A 189 14.95 7.23 8.37
N TYR A 190 13.66 6.91 8.35
CA TYR A 190 12.58 7.86 8.01
C TYR A 190 11.41 7.79 8.99
N ASN A 191 11.64 7.41 10.25
CA ASN A 191 10.58 7.33 11.25
C ASN A 191 9.77 8.63 11.38
N TYR A 192 10.43 9.78 11.15
CA TYR A 192 9.78 11.10 11.19
C TYR A 192 8.72 11.26 10.08
N ALA A 193 8.91 10.71 8.88
CA ALA A 193 7.97 10.79 7.77
C ALA A 193 7.50 9.38 7.34
N PHE A 194 7.26 8.51 8.34
CA PHE A 194 7.04 7.09 8.12
C PHE A 194 5.94 6.80 7.10
N ILE A 195 4.78 7.48 7.22
CA ILE A 195 3.60 7.20 6.38
C ILE A 195 3.86 7.51 4.90
N SER A 196 4.42 8.69 4.59
CA SER A 196 4.72 9.08 3.21
C SER A 196 5.81 8.19 2.60
N VAL A 197 6.95 8.06 3.29
CA VAL A 197 8.11 7.31 2.78
C VAL A 197 7.83 5.83 2.61
N TRP A 198 7.09 5.22 3.56
CA TRP A 198 6.67 3.82 3.46
C TRP A 198 5.86 3.58 2.18
N CYS A 199 4.81 4.38 1.98
CA CYS A 199 3.93 4.23 0.82
C CYS A 199 4.66 4.50 -0.50
N PHE A 200 5.63 5.41 -0.55
CA PHE A 200 6.45 5.63 -1.73
C PHE A 200 7.38 4.45 -2.05
N PHE A 201 8.03 3.86 -1.04
CA PHE A 201 8.79 2.63 -1.27
C PHE A 201 7.89 1.48 -1.70
N ALA A 202 6.72 1.31 -1.09
CA ALA A 202 5.75 0.32 -1.51
C ALA A 202 5.28 0.56 -2.96
N ALA A 203 5.09 1.82 -3.34
CA ALA A 203 4.74 2.22 -4.70
C ALA A 203 5.81 1.81 -5.71
N ILE A 204 7.09 2.14 -5.48
CA ILE A 204 8.19 1.72 -6.37
C ILE A 204 8.30 0.20 -6.42
N LEU A 205 8.22 -0.46 -5.26
CA LEU A 205 8.32 -1.92 -5.16
C LEU A 205 7.18 -2.63 -5.89
N SER A 206 6.00 -2.00 -6.01
CA SER A 206 4.87 -2.57 -6.75
C SER A 206 5.17 -2.80 -8.24
N ILE A 207 6.16 -2.11 -8.82
CA ILE A 207 6.62 -2.37 -10.20
C ILE A 207 7.12 -3.82 -10.35
N ASN A 208 7.65 -4.42 -9.27
CA ASN A 208 8.10 -5.81 -9.29
C ASN A 208 6.98 -6.82 -9.60
N ILE A 209 5.72 -6.42 -9.48
CA ILE A 209 4.57 -7.23 -9.85
C ILE A 209 4.63 -7.63 -11.32
N ILE A 210 5.13 -6.77 -12.21
CA ILE A 210 5.30 -7.10 -13.63
C ILE A 210 6.28 -8.26 -13.80
N PHE A 211 7.44 -8.20 -13.14
CA PHE A 211 8.45 -9.26 -13.22
C PHE A 211 7.95 -10.57 -12.64
N MET A 212 7.22 -10.49 -11.52
CA MET A 212 6.56 -11.64 -10.91
C MET A 212 5.55 -12.30 -11.86
N LEU A 213 4.66 -11.53 -12.48
CA LEU A 213 3.68 -12.06 -13.44
C LEU A 213 4.35 -12.69 -14.66
N ARG A 214 5.41 -12.07 -15.20
CA ARG A 214 6.19 -12.64 -16.31
C ARG A 214 6.87 -13.97 -15.92
N SER A 215 7.44 -14.06 -14.71
CA SER A 215 8.02 -15.32 -14.20
C SER A 215 6.97 -16.43 -14.11
N ILE A 216 5.79 -16.11 -13.58
CA ILE A 216 4.67 -17.05 -13.46
C ILE A 216 4.20 -17.50 -14.86
N ALA A 217 4.05 -16.57 -15.81
CA ALA A 217 3.68 -16.89 -17.20
C ALA A 217 4.67 -17.86 -17.85
N SER A 218 5.97 -17.57 -17.73
CA SER A 218 7.03 -18.42 -18.30
C SER A 218 6.99 -19.85 -17.72
N LYS A 219 6.84 -19.98 -16.40
CA LYS A 219 6.73 -21.30 -15.75
C LYS A 219 5.48 -22.08 -16.18
N LYS A 220 4.36 -21.39 -16.44
CA LYS A 220 3.12 -22.01 -16.93
C LYS A 220 3.29 -22.55 -18.35
N LEU A 221 3.87 -21.76 -19.25
CA LEU A 221 4.16 -22.17 -20.64
C LEU A 221 5.09 -23.39 -20.70
N LEU A 222 6.10 -23.45 -19.82
CA LEU A 222 6.97 -24.62 -19.74
C LEU A 222 6.21 -25.88 -19.32
N LYS A 223 5.27 -25.77 -18.36
CA LYS A 223 4.45 -26.91 -17.92
C LYS A 223 3.42 -27.38 -18.97
N GLU A 224 3.02 -26.53 -19.90
CA GLU A 224 2.10 -26.91 -20.99
C GLU A 224 2.82 -27.58 -22.16
N LYS A 225 4.15 -27.43 -22.24
CA LYS A 225 4.98 -27.96 -23.33
C LYS A 225 5.56 -29.37 -23.04
N TYR A 226 5.60 -29.79 -21.78
CA TYR A 226 6.16 -31.07 -21.32
C TYR A 226 5.11 -31.84 -20.52
#